data_AF-A0A1V8YUD6-F1
#
_entry.id   AF-A0A1V8YUD6-F1
#
_cell.length_a   1.000
_cell.length_b   1.000
_cell.length_c   1.000
_cell.angle_alpha   90.00
_cell.angle_beta   90.00
_cell.angle_gamma   90.00
#
_symmetry.space_group_name_H-M   'P 1'
#
loop_
_entity.id
_entity.type
_entity.pdbx_description
1 polymer ?
#
loop_
_entity_poly.entity_id
_entity_poly.type
_entity_poly.pdbx_seq_one_letter_code
_entity_poly.pdbx_strand_id
1 'polypeptide(L)'
;MVTKEAIGQVTNRVVVEYEELVVTIDLLKNTKKNIQELAEKELLTIPKIEVVFKKCWEEIEKRNKEYQRLRILHEVYEVEGIMTDKDHWYKYLEKKKVFYHISTDFQEFIERFKDYIPEKSTELQRQIRELLAIKGYIIDSPFEGDYVTWIGVYARPKDKPSYLDPRDAEEAALQEKYSLNGFKQDFSEWFEWKIKDDEIII
;
A
#
# COMPACT_ATOMS: atom_id res chain seq x y z
N MET A 1 -34.96 -11.98 26.98
CA MET A 1 -35.91 -12.27 25.89
C MET A 1 -35.74 -11.18 24.84
N VAL A 2 -35.28 -11.52 23.63
CA VAL A 2 -35.10 -10.53 22.55
C VAL A 2 -36.49 -10.12 22.04
N THR A 3 -36.73 -8.82 21.87
CA THR A 3 -38.04 -8.32 21.41
C THR A 3 -38.18 -8.52 19.90
N LYS A 4 -39.41 -8.71 19.41
CA LYS A 4 -39.69 -8.77 17.96
C LYS A 4 -39.22 -7.51 17.22
N GLU A 5 -39.28 -6.37 17.90
CA GLU A 5 -38.77 -5.08 17.39
C GLU A 5 -37.26 -5.12 17.17
N ALA A 6 -36.49 -5.63 18.15
CA ALA A 6 -35.04 -5.76 18.02
C ALA A 6 -34.65 -6.70 16.86
N ILE A 7 -35.35 -7.83 16.70
CA ILE A 7 -35.14 -8.76 15.57
C ILE A 7 -35.40 -8.03 14.24
N GLY A 8 -36.51 -7.27 14.15
CA GLY A 8 -36.83 -6.49 12.95
C GLY A 8 -35.78 -5.44 12.60
N GLN A 9 -35.22 -4.75 13.59
CA GLN A 9 -34.13 -3.79 13.38
C GLN A 9 -32.87 -4.45 12.83
N VAL A 10 -32.51 -5.64 13.33
CA VAL A 10 -31.37 -6.41 12.82
C VAL A 10 -31.64 -6.88 11.40
N THR A 11 -32.82 -7.39 11.09
CA THR A 11 -33.18 -7.78 9.71
C THR A 11 -33.10 -6.59 8.75
N ASN A 12 -33.58 -5.39 9.14
CA ASN A 12 -33.42 -4.18 8.33
C ASN A 12 -31.93 -3.81 8.14
N ARG A 13 -31.10 -4.01 9.17
CA ARG A 13 -29.66 -3.80 9.07
C ARG A 13 -29.00 -4.74 8.06
N VAL A 14 -29.46 -5.99 7.96
CA VAL A 14 -28.99 -6.95 6.94
C VAL A 14 -29.27 -6.47 5.53
N VAL A 15 -30.45 -5.89 5.29
CA VAL A 15 -30.79 -5.30 3.97
C VAL A 15 -29.85 -4.15 3.63
N VAL A 16 -29.59 -3.25 4.58
CA VAL A 16 -28.64 -2.15 4.39
C VAL A 16 -27.23 -2.67 4.12
N GLU A 17 -26.75 -3.64 4.91
CA GLU A 17 -25.41 -4.18 4.71
C GLU A 17 -25.27 -5.00 3.41
N TYR A 18 -26.36 -5.56 2.87
CA TYR A 18 -26.35 -6.14 1.53
C TYR A 18 -26.08 -5.08 0.46
N GLU A 19 -26.78 -3.95 0.50
CA GLU A 19 -26.57 -2.85 -0.46
C GLU A 19 -25.16 -2.28 -0.33
N GLU A 20 -24.68 -2.11 0.90
CA GLU A 20 -23.32 -1.66 1.17
C GLU A 20 -22.26 -2.64 0.63
N LEU A 21 -22.49 -3.96 0.71
CA LEU A 21 -21.61 -4.95 0.07
C LEU A 21 -21.58 -4.78 -1.46
N VAL A 22 -22.73 -4.50 -2.09
CA VAL A 22 -22.79 -4.25 -3.54
C VAL A 22 -21.97 -3.01 -3.90
N VAL A 23 -22.17 -1.91 -3.18
CA VAL A 23 -21.41 -0.66 -3.38
C VAL A 23 -19.91 -0.89 -3.20
N THR A 24 -19.49 -1.61 -2.15
CA THR A 24 -18.07 -1.91 -1.94
C THR A 24 -17.52 -2.82 -3.04
N ILE A 25 -18.26 -3.84 -3.49
CA ILE A 25 -17.82 -4.69 -4.61
C ILE A 25 -17.56 -3.86 -5.87
N ASP A 26 -18.47 -2.95 -6.20
CA ASP A 26 -18.33 -2.10 -7.38
C ASP A 26 -17.17 -1.11 -7.23
N LEU A 27 -16.97 -0.54 -6.04
CA LEU A 27 -15.80 0.27 -5.72
C LEU A 27 -14.50 -0.51 -6.02
N LEU A 28 -14.37 -1.74 -5.52
CA LEU A 28 -13.15 -2.53 -5.71
C LEU A 28 -12.89 -2.85 -7.19
N LYS A 29 -13.94 -3.24 -7.93
CA LYS A 29 -13.85 -3.53 -9.37
C LYS A 29 -13.46 -2.29 -10.18
N ASN A 30 -14.14 -1.17 -9.94
CA ASN A 30 -13.88 0.08 -10.65
C ASN A 30 -12.50 0.63 -10.34
N THR A 31 -12.09 0.58 -9.07
CA THR A 31 -10.73 0.95 -8.67
C THR A 31 -9.68 0.11 -9.39
N LYS A 32 -9.83 -1.21 -9.40
CA LYS A 32 -8.89 -2.12 -10.08
C LYS A 32 -8.73 -1.73 -11.55
N LYS A 33 -9.85 -1.54 -12.25
CA LYS A 33 -9.86 -1.08 -13.65
C LYS A 33 -9.18 0.28 -13.83
N ASN A 34 -9.50 1.26 -12.99
CA ASN A 34 -8.92 2.61 -13.08
C ASN A 34 -7.40 2.58 -12.88
N ILE A 35 -6.89 1.78 -11.94
CA ILE A 35 -5.44 1.65 -11.71
C ILE A 35 -4.76 1.00 -12.91
N GLN A 36 -5.37 -0.03 -13.51
CA GLN A 36 -4.85 -0.64 -14.73
C GLN A 36 -4.79 0.37 -15.88
N GLU A 37 -5.87 1.13 -16.11
CA GLU A 37 -5.88 2.16 -17.15
C GLU A 37 -4.85 3.27 -16.91
N LEU A 38 -4.62 3.65 -15.65
CA LEU A 38 -3.59 4.63 -15.31
C LEU A 38 -2.18 4.07 -15.53
N ALA A 39 -1.96 2.79 -15.23
CA ALA A 39 -0.69 2.12 -15.48
C ALA A 39 -0.40 2.02 -16.99
N GLU A 40 -1.40 1.61 -17.79
CA GLU A 40 -1.29 1.51 -19.25
C GLU A 40 -1.02 2.86 -19.93
N LYS A 41 -1.47 3.97 -19.33
CA LYS A 41 -1.25 5.33 -19.83
C LYS A 41 -0.01 6.01 -19.22
N GLU A 42 0.77 5.31 -18.40
CA GLU A 42 1.93 5.87 -17.68
C GLU A 42 1.58 7.09 -16.80
N LEU A 43 0.33 7.16 -16.31
CA LEU A 43 -0.19 8.23 -15.45
C LEU A 43 -0.32 7.83 -13.98
N LEU A 44 0.05 6.59 -13.65
CA LEU A 44 -0.03 6.03 -12.31
C LEU A 44 1.13 6.50 -11.45
N THR A 45 0.81 7.05 -10.28
CA THR A 45 1.78 7.56 -9.31
C THR A 45 1.57 6.89 -7.95
N ILE A 46 2.63 6.81 -7.15
CA ILE A 46 2.57 6.23 -5.79
C ILE A 46 1.49 6.90 -4.93
N PRO A 47 1.37 8.25 -4.88
CA PRO A 47 0.33 8.88 -4.06
C PRO A 47 -1.11 8.52 -4.50
N LYS A 48 -1.35 8.39 -5.81
CA LYS A 48 -2.67 7.96 -6.32
C LYS A 48 -2.99 6.53 -5.88
N ILE A 49 -1.99 5.64 -5.94
CA ILE A 49 -2.10 4.26 -5.48
C ILE A 49 -2.48 4.24 -3.99
N GLU A 50 -1.72 4.94 -3.14
CA GLU A 50 -1.92 4.97 -1.68
C GLU A 50 -3.30 5.49 -1.27
N VAL A 51 -3.74 6.62 -1.85
CA VAL A 51 -5.04 7.23 -1.54
C VAL A 51 -6.18 6.24 -1.85
N VAL A 52 -6.10 5.59 -3.00
CA VAL A 52 -7.14 4.69 -3.47
C VAL A 52 -7.14 3.38 -2.68
N PHE A 53 -5.96 2.84 -2.36
CA PHE A 53 -5.81 1.64 -1.55
C PHE A 53 -6.32 1.84 -0.14
N LYS A 54 -5.96 2.96 0.50
CA LYS A 54 -6.46 3.31 1.85
C LYS A 54 -7.99 3.31 1.89
N LYS A 55 -8.63 4.01 0.96
CA LYS A 55 -10.10 4.06 0.87
C LYS A 55 -10.72 2.67 0.71
N CYS A 56 -10.17 1.84 -0.19
CA CYS A 56 -10.69 0.50 -0.43
C CYS A 56 -10.51 -0.40 0.80
N TRP A 57 -9.37 -0.27 1.50
CA TRP A 57 -9.08 -1.02 2.72
C TRP A 57 -10.04 -0.66 3.86
N GLU A 58 -10.29 0.63 4.08
CA GLU A 58 -11.23 1.13 5.09
C GLU A 58 -12.64 0.55 4.87
N GLU A 59 -13.11 0.53 3.61
CA GLU A 59 -14.41 -0.06 3.27
C GLU A 59 -14.41 -1.58 3.46
N ILE A 60 -13.35 -2.29 3.06
CA ILE A 60 -13.23 -3.74 3.29
C ILE A 60 -13.30 -4.07 4.78
N GLU A 61 -12.54 -3.34 5.60
CA GLU A 61 -12.48 -3.55 7.05
C GLU A 61 -13.83 -3.28 7.70
N LYS A 62 -14.49 -2.17 7.32
CA LYS A 62 -15.84 -1.83 7.77
C LYS A 62 -16.84 -2.95 7.47
N ARG A 63 -16.87 -3.45 6.24
CA ARG A 63 -17.77 -4.55 5.83
C ARG A 63 -17.47 -5.85 6.56
N ASN A 64 -16.19 -6.17 6.79
CA ASN A 64 -15.82 -7.36 7.57
C ASN A 64 -16.23 -7.24 9.04
N LYS A 65 -16.10 -6.06 9.66
CA LYS A 65 -16.57 -5.83 11.05
C LYS A 65 -18.08 -6.00 11.17
N GLU A 66 -18.85 -5.43 10.26
CA GLU A 66 -20.32 -5.58 10.25
C GLU A 66 -20.74 -7.04 10.00
N TYR A 67 -20.04 -7.76 9.11
CA TYR A 67 -20.29 -9.18 8.91
C TYR A 67 -20.08 -10.02 10.17
N GLN A 68 -19.00 -9.78 10.93
CA GLN A 68 -18.78 -10.53 12.18
C GLN A 68 -19.92 -10.30 13.18
N ARG A 69 -20.40 -9.06 13.30
CA ARG A 69 -21.54 -8.71 14.16
C ARG A 69 -22.81 -9.44 13.73
N LEU A 70 -23.16 -9.35 12.45
CA LEU A 70 -24.38 -9.96 11.90
C LEU A 70 -24.33 -11.48 11.91
N ARG A 71 -23.16 -12.09 11.69
CA ARG A 71 -22.98 -13.54 11.73
C ARG A 71 -23.29 -14.11 13.12
N ILE A 72 -22.78 -13.48 14.18
CA ILE A 72 -23.06 -13.91 15.57
C ILE A 72 -24.57 -13.86 15.83
N LEU A 73 -25.24 -12.78 15.40
CA LEU A 73 -26.69 -12.63 15.56
C LEU A 73 -27.48 -13.66 14.74
N HIS A 74 -27.04 -13.95 13.51
CA HIS A 74 -27.63 -14.99 12.68
C HIS A 74 -27.59 -16.35 13.36
N GLU A 75 -26.43 -16.77 13.88
CA GLU A 75 -26.26 -18.05 14.58
C GLU A 75 -27.20 -18.15 15.79
N VAL A 76 -27.33 -17.08 16.59
CA VAL A 76 -28.27 -17.04 17.73
C VAL A 76 -29.73 -17.13 17.27
N TYR A 77 -30.13 -16.33 16.28
CA TYR A 77 -31.51 -16.27 15.83
C TYR A 77 -31.96 -17.57 15.14
N GLU A 78 -31.04 -18.25 14.45
CA GLU A 78 -31.28 -19.55 13.85
C GLU A 78 -31.46 -20.64 14.91
N VAL A 79 -30.58 -20.71 15.92
CA VAL A 79 -30.68 -21.68 17.03
C VAL A 79 -31.95 -21.49 17.85
N GLU A 80 -32.32 -20.23 18.15
CA GLU A 80 -33.53 -19.92 18.91
C GLU A 80 -34.82 -20.02 18.07
N GLY A 81 -34.72 -20.24 16.75
CA GLY A 81 -35.88 -20.34 15.86
C GLY A 81 -36.67 -19.02 15.71
N ILE A 82 -36.04 -17.90 16.01
CA ILE A 82 -36.66 -16.55 16.01
C ILE A 82 -36.30 -15.72 14.78
N MET A 83 -35.48 -16.26 13.87
CA MET A 83 -35.09 -15.59 12.64
C MET A 83 -36.31 -15.32 11.74
N THR A 84 -36.67 -14.04 11.63
CA THR A 84 -37.65 -13.56 10.67
C THR A 84 -36.98 -13.31 9.32
N ASP A 85 -37.72 -13.51 8.24
CA ASP A 85 -37.31 -13.16 6.87
C ASP A 85 -35.92 -13.72 6.47
N LYS A 86 -35.86 -15.05 6.39
CA LYS A 86 -34.63 -15.79 6.08
C LYS A 86 -34.05 -15.46 4.70
N ASP A 87 -34.87 -14.97 3.77
CA ASP A 87 -34.45 -14.68 2.39
C ASP A 87 -33.41 -13.55 2.33
N HIS A 88 -33.64 -12.46 3.08
CA HIS A 88 -32.68 -11.35 3.15
C HIS A 88 -31.36 -11.78 3.80
N TRP A 89 -31.40 -12.61 4.83
CA TRP A 89 -30.22 -13.20 5.45
C TRP A 89 -29.42 -14.06 4.46
N TYR A 90 -30.07 -14.98 3.76
CA TYR A 90 -29.38 -15.82 2.78
C TYR A 90 -28.81 -15.00 1.61
N LYS A 91 -29.54 -14.02 1.10
CA LYS A 91 -29.03 -13.09 0.08
C LYS A 91 -27.78 -12.34 0.55
N TYR A 92 -27.78 -11.85 1.78
CA TYR A 92 -26.63 -11.19 2.39
C TYR A 92 -25.43 -12.13 2.52
N LEU A 93 -25.63 -13.35 3.04
CA LEU A 93 -24.57 -14.34 3.23
C LEU A 93 -23.96 -14.78 1.89
N GLU A 94 -24.78 -15.01 0.86
CA GLU A 94 -24.28 -15.30 -0.49
C GLU A 94 -23.50 -14.12 -1.08
N LYS A 95 -24.01 -12.89 -0.92
CA LYS A 95 -23.27 -11.69 -1.34
C LYS A 95 -21.94 -11.55 -0.61
N LYS A 96 -21.86 -11.91 0.67
CA LYS A 96 -20.61 -11.89 1.43
C LYS A 96 -19.57 -12.84 0.86
N LYS A 97 -19.95 -14.01 0.36
CA LYS A 97 -19.03 -14.94 -0.33
C LYS A 97 -18.44 -14.29 -1.59
N VAL A 98 -19.28 -13.64 -2.39
CA VAL A 98 -18.84 -12.88 -3.58
C VAL A 98 -17.89 -11.75 -3.17
N PHE A 99 -18.26 -10.96 -2.16
CA PHE A 99 -17.40 -9.90 -1.64
C PHE A 99 -16.05 -10.44 -1.16
N TYR A 100 -16.04 -11.57 -0.44
CA TYR A 100 -14.80 -12.18 0.04
C TYR A 100 -13.84 -12.47 -1.12
N HIS A 101 -14.32 -13.16 -2.15
CA HIS A 101 -13.51 -13.47 -3.33
C HIS A 101 -12.97 -12.20 -4.01
N ILE A 102 -13.85 -11.21 -4.26
CA ILE A 102 -13.44 -9.94 -4.86
C ILE A 102 -12.42 -9.19 -3.98
N SER A 103 -12.59 -9.21 -2.66
CA SER A 103 -11.67 -8.53 -1.74
C SER A 103 -10.30 -9.21 -1.71
N THR A 104 -10.25 -10.54 -1.77
CA THR A 104 -9.00 -11.30 -1.88
C THR A 104 -8.30 -11.01 -3.21
N ASP A 105 -9.03 -11.09 -4.33
CA ASP A 105 -8.50 -10.76 -5.66
C ASP A 105 -7.98 -9.32 -5.74
N PHE A 106 -8.60 -8.40 -4.98
CA PHE A 106 -8.18 -7.02 -4.89
C PHE A 106 -6.89 -6.87 -4.07
N GLN A 107 -6.78 -7.57 -2.94
CA GLN A 107 -5.55 -7.58 -2.13
C GLN A 107 -4.35 -8.13 -2.93
N GLU A 108 -4.53 -9.23 -3.65
CA GLU A 108 -3.50 -9.78 -4.53
C GLU A 108 -3.12 -8.84 -5.67
N PHE A 109 -4.07 -8.04 -6.16
CA PHE A 109 -3.81 -7.02 -7.15
C PHE A 109 -2.97 -5.87 -6.58
N ILE A 110 -3.29 -5.40 -5.38
CA ILE A 110 -2.52 -4.35 -4.67
C ILE A 110 -1.07 -4.76 -4.46
N GLU A 111 -0.83 -6.01 -4.06
CA GLU A 111 0.52 -6.46 -3.71
C GLU A 111 1.50 -6.36 -4.89
N ARG A 112 0.99 -6.37 -6.13
CA ARG A 112 1.80 -6.15 -7.35
C ARG A 112 2.37 -4.73 -7.45
N PHE A 113 1.81 -3.77 -6.71
CA PHE A 113 2.24 -2.37 -6.68
C PHE A 113 3.07 -2.02 -5.46
N LYS A 114 3.39 -2.98 -4.59
CA LYS A 114 4.17 -2.73 -3.37
C LYS A 114 5.54 -2.09 -3.65
N ASP A 115 6.20 -2.57 -4.69
CA ASP A 115 7.51 -2.09 -5.13
C ASP A 115 7.40 -1.30 -6.44
N TYR A 116 6.25 -0.67 -6.68
CA TYR A 116 6.02 0.10 -7.90
C TYR A 116 6.91 1.34 -7.94
N ILE A 117 7.73 1.41 -8.98
CA ILE A 117 8.55 2.58 -9.30
C ILE A 117 8.02 3.17 -10.62
N PRO A 118 7.54 4.43 -10.64
CA PRO A 118 7.08 5.07 -11.87
C PRO A 118 8.22 5.18 -12.90
N GLU A 119 7.93 4.96 -14.18
CA GLU A 119 8.96 5.01 -15.24
C GLU A 119 9.70 6.38 -15.30
N LYS A 120 8.95 7.46 -15.10
CA LYS A 120 9.46 8.83 -15.01
C LYS A 120 10.53 9.03 -13.94
N SER A 121 10.60 8.16 -12.92
CA SER A 121 11.62 8.23 -11.87
C SER A 121 13.05 8.11 -12.40
N THR A 122 13.25 7.43 -13.53
CA THR A 122 14.58 7.19 -14.11
C THR A 122 15.32 8.49 -14.38
N GLU A 123 14.61 9.49 -14.90
CA GLU A 123 15.18 10.79 -15.24
C GLU A 123 15.52 11.61 -13.99
N LEU A 124 14.65 11.61 -12.97
CA LEU A 124 14.94 12.22 -11.67
C LEU A 124 16.17 11.60 -11.01
N GLN A 125 16.27 10.27 -11.02
CA GLN A 125 17.43 9.55 -10.47
C GLN A 125 18.72 9.88 -11.24
N ARG A 126 18.64 10.06 -12.57
CA ARG A 126 19.79 10.48 -13.39
C ARG A 126 20.28 11.87 -12.99
N GLN A 127 19.37 12.84 -12.87
CA GLN A 127 19.70 14.21 -12.45
C GLN A 127 20.34 14.22 -11.05
N ILE A 128 19.83 13.44 -10.10
CA ILE A 128 20.43 13.33 -8.75
C ILE A 128 21.84 12.75 -8.80
N ARG A 129 22.06 11.69 -9.59
CA ARG A 129 23.39 11.10 -9.74
C ARG A 129 24.40 12.13 -10.22
N GLU A 130 24.01 12.99 -11.17
CA GLU A 130 24.86 14.07 -11.69
C GLU A 130 25.14 15.14 -10.62
N LEU A 131 24.09 15.58 -9.89
CA LEU A 131 24.23 16.56 -8.81
C LEU A 131 25.15 16.06 -7.68
N LEU A 132 25.00 14.80 -7.27
CA LEU A 132 25.85 14.19 -6.24
C LEU A 132 27.28 14.00 -6.71
N ALA A 133 27.48 13.57 -7.96
CA ALA A 133 28.82 13.41 -8.54
C ALA A 133 29.59 14.75 -8.58
N ILE A 134 28.92 15.85 -8.93
CA ILE A 134 29.50 17.21 -8.89
C ILE A 134 29.90 17.60 -7.47
N LYS A 135 29.13 17.17 -6.46
CA LYS A 135 29.42 17.39 -5.04
C LYS A 135 30.47 16.42 -4.45
N GLY A 136 30.96 15.45 -5.24
CA GLY A 136 31.94 14.47 -4.78
C GLY A 136 31.36 13.27 -4.03
N TYR A 137 30.06 13.00 -4.19
CA TYR A 137 29.35 11.88 -3.57
C TYR A 137 29.06 10.77 -4.57
N ILE A 138 28.93 9.54 -4.07
CA ILE A 138 28.43 8.38 -4.79
C ILE A 138 27.26 7.76 -4.02
N ILE A 139 26.29 7.22 -4.76
CA ILE A 139 25.11 6.57 -4.18
C ILE A 139 25.52 5.29 -3.45
N ASP A 140 24.95 5.07 -2.26
CA ASP A 140 25.20 3.91 -1.39
C ASP A 140 23.91 3.12 -1.06
N SER A 141 22.76 3.51 -1.64
CA SER A 141 21.46 2.85 -1.40
C SER A 141 20.51 2.98 -2.61
N PRO A 142 19.40 2.21 -2.65
CA PRO A 142 18.29 2.47 -3.56
C PRO A 142 17.68 3.87 -3.34
N PHE A 143 17.07 4.43 -4.39
CA PHE A 143 16.27 5.65 -4.24
C PHE A 143 14.96 5.35 -3.51
N GLU A 144 14.56 6.30 -2.68
CA GLU A 144 13.28 6.30 -1.98
C GLU A 144 12.51 7.57 -2.33
N GLY A 145 11.19 7.53 -2.26
CA GLY A 145 10.35 8.66 -2.64
C GLY A 145 9.02 8.24 -3.23
N ASP A 146 8.11 9.22 -3.35
CA ASP A 146 6.88 9.06 -4.12
C ASP A 146 7.06 9.42 -5.61
N TYR A 147 8.24 9.96 -5.96
CA TYR A 147 8.66 10.40 -7.30
C TYR A 147 7.74 11.47 -7.92
N VAL A 148 6.95 12.17 -7.09
CA VAL A 148 6.04 13.25 -7.50
C VAL A 148 6.26 14.51 -6.67
N THR A 149 6.44 14.35 -5.36
CA THR A 149 6.63 15.44 -4.41
C THR A 149 8.03 15.43 -3.82
N TRP A 150 8.65 14.25 -3.69
CA TRP A 150 10.02 14.12 -3.21
C TRP A 150 10.71 12.84 -3.71
N ILE A 151 12.04 12.88 -3.66
CA ILE A 151 12.94 11.77 -3.92
C ILE A 151 14.19 11.95 -3.06
N GLY A 152 14.72 10.85 -2.52
CA GLY A 152 15.93 10.87 -1.73
C GLY A 152 16.73 9.58 -1.85
N VAL A 153 17.97 9.64 -1.37
CA VAL A 153 18.92 8.54 -1.43
C VAL A 153 20.02 8.74 -0.40
N TYR A 154 20.52 7.65 0.19
CA TYR A 154 21.78 7.69 0.91
C TYR A 154 22.96 7.72 -0.07
N ALA A 155 23.86 8.65 0.15
CA ALA A 155 25.10 8.78 -0.59
C ALA A 155 26.27 9.04 0.35
N ARG A 156 27.46 8.62 -0.06
CA ARG A 156 28.70 8.77 0.71
C ARG A 156 29.75 9.52 -0.11
N PRO A 157 30.74 10.18 0.52
CA PRO A 157 31.83 10.78 -0.22
C PRO A 157 32.59 9.73 -1.02
N LYS A 158 33.01 10.08 -2.24
CA LYS A 158 33.64 9.16 -3.20
C LYS A 158 34.94 8.54 -2.68
N ASP A 159 35.65 9.22 -1.79
CA ASP A 159 36.91 8.79 -1.18
C ASP A 159 36.73 7.95 0.09
N LYS A 160 35.48 7.70 0.51
CA LYS A 160 35.15 6.85 1.66
C LYS A 160 34.75 5.44 1.22
N PRO A 161 34.90 4.43 2.07
CA PRO A 161 34.38 3.11 1.80
C PRO A 161 32.86 3.05 2.03
N SER A 162 32.17 2.08 1.41
CA SER A 162 30.81 1.72 1.83
C SER A 162 30.82 1.05 3.21
N TYR A 163 29.72 1.11 3.96
CA TYR A 163 29.53 0.29 5.16
C TYR A 163 29.25 -1.19 4.84
N LEU A 164 28.81 -1.46 3.61
CA LEU A 164 28.47 -2.81 3.14
C LEU A 164 29.70 -3.73 3.06
N ASP A 165 29.50 -4.97 2.64
CA ASP A 165 30.64 -5.84 2.38
C ASP A 165 31.46 -5.30 1.20
N PRO A 166 32.80 -5.28 1.34
CA PRO A 166 33.67 -4.71 0.32
C PRO A 166 33.56 -5.55 -0.95
N ARG A 167 33.43 -4.89 -2.10
CA ARG A 167 33.28 -5.56 -3.38
C ARG A 167 34.60 -6.15 -3.88
N ASP A 168 35.71 -5.56 -3.44
CA ASP A 168 37.06 -5.92 -3.83
C ASP A 168 38.09 -5.63 -2.71
N ALA A 169 39.34 -6.00 -2.97
CA ALA A 169 40.43 -5.82 -2.01
C ALA A 169 40.79 -4.34 -1.77
N GLU A 170 40.50 -3.45 -2.72
CA GLU A 170 40.76 -2.02 -2.58
C GLU A 170 39.76 -1.40 -1.60
N GLU A 171 38.47 -1.70 -1.75
CA GLU A 171 37.42 -1.27 -0.84
C GLU A 171 37.60 -1.87 0.55
N ALA A 172 38.05 -3.12 0.66
CA ALA A 172 38.38 -3.74 1.94
C ALA A 172 39.54 -3.03 2.66
N ALA A 173 40.61 -2.69 1.94
CA ALA A 173 41.72 -1.92 2.50
C ALA A 173 41.27 -0.51 2.94
N LEU A 174 40.37 0.10 2.18
CA LEU A 174 39.79 1.40 2.52
C LEU A 174 38.90 1.31 3.78
N GLN A 175 38.08 0.27 3.90
CA GLN A 175 37.29 0.00 5.12
C GLN A 175 38.16 -0.15 6.35
N GLU A 176 39.21 -0.96 6.27
CA GLU A 176 40.14 -1.18 7.40
C GLU A 176 40.83 0.12 7.80
N LYS A 177 41.30 0.91 6.82
CA LYS A 177 41.95 2.21 7.04
C LYS A 177 41.06 3.18 7.83
N TYR A 178 39.76 3.18 7.57
CA TYR A 178 38.81 4.07 8.23
C TYR A 178 38.13 3.44 9.46
N SER A 179 38.42 2.17 9.75
CA SER A 179 37.85 1.47 10.90
C SER A 179 38.29 2.11 12.22
N LEU A 180 37.38 2.10 13.21
CA LEU A 180 37.67 2.56 14.57
C LEU A 180 37.44 1.39 15.53
N ASN A 181 38.50 0.98 16.23
CA ASN A 181 38.47 -0.15 17.17
C ASN A 181 37.93 -1.45 16.53
N GLY A 182 38.25 -1.70 15.25
CA GLY A 182 37.79 -2.87 14.51
C GLY A 182 36.35 -2.79 14.00
N PHE A 183 35.67 -1.64 14.15
CA PHE A 183 34.33 -1.42 13.60
C PHE A 183 34.37 -0.62 12.30
N LYS A 184 33.69 -1.14 11.26
CA LYS A 184 33.39 -0.42 10.02
C LYS A 184 32.64 0.88 10.36
N GLN A 185 32.95 1.94 9.64
CA GLN A 185 32.30 3.24 9.80
C GLN A 185 31.27 3.44 8.69
N ASP A 186 30.13 4.03 9.03
CA ASP A 186 29.14 4.46 8.06
C ASP A 186 29.36 5.93 7.70
N PHE A 187 29.63 6.19 6.43
CA PHE A 187 29.84 7.51 5.86
C PHE A 187 28.67 7.99 5.01
N SER A 188 27.58 7.22 5.01
CA SER A 188 26.41 7.54 4.21
C SER A 188 25.58 8.62 4.88
N GLU A 189 25.21 9.60 4.07
CA GLU A 189 24.36 10.72 4.45
C GLU A 189 23.10 10.70 3.60
N TRP A 190 21.97 11.09 4.21
CA TRP A 190 20.69 11.20 3.53
C TRP A 190 20.63 12.48 2.71
N PHE A 191 20.33 12.36 1.41
CA PHE A 191 20.03 13.48 0.54
C PHE A 191 18.59 13.40 0.05
N GLU A 192 17.88 14.52 0.10
CA GLU A 192 16.47 14.62 -0.29
C GLU A 192 16.24 15.86 -1.13
N TRP A 193 15.39 15.71 -2.14
CA TRP A 193 14.95 16.78 -3.02
C TRP A 193 13.45 16.82 -3.12
N LYS A 194 12.93 18.05 -3.25
CA LYS A 194 11.54 18.28 -3.63
C LYS A 194 11.41 18.23 -5.15
N ILE A 195 10.30 17.68 -5.60
CA ILE A 195 9.94 17.61 -7.02
C ILE A 195 8.83 18.61 -7.29
N LYS A 196 8.94 19.34 -8.40
CA LYS A 196 7.87 20.18 -8.93
C LYS A 196 7.92 20.14 -10.45
N ASP A 197 6.76 19.95 -11.07
CA ASP A 197 6.61 19.89 -12.53
C ASP A 197 7.57 18.86 -13.18
N ASP A 198 7.73 17.70 -12.53
CA ASP A 198 8.64 16.60 -12.91
C ASP A 198 10.15 16.97 -12.85
N GLU A 199 10.53 18.07 -12.19
CA GLU A 199 11.91 18.51 -12.01
C GLU A 199 12.32 18.64 -10.54
N ILE A 200 13.61 18.47 -10.28
CA ILE A 200 14.22 18.66 -8.96
C ILE A 200 14.36 20.15 -8.66
N ILE A 201 13.84 20.58 -7.52
CA ILE A 201 14.09 21.91 -7.00
C ILE A 201 15.44 21.92 -6.28
N ILE A 202 16.36 22.76 -6.76
CA ILE A 202 17.72 22.96 -6.20
C ILE A 202 17.75 24.15 -5.25
#